data_AF-A0A9W6WHP4-F1
#
_entry.id   AF-A0A9W6WHP4-F1
#
_cell.length_a   1.000
_cell.length_b   1.000
_cell.length_c   1.000
_cell.angle_alpha   90.00
_cell.angle_beta   90.00
_cell.angle_gamma   90.00
#
_symmetry.space_group_name_H-M   'P 1'
#
loop_
_entity.id
_entity.type
_entity.pdbx_description
1 polymer ?
#
loop_
_entity_poly.entity_id
_entity_poly.type
_entity_poly.pdbx_seq_one_letter_code
_entity_poly.pdbx_strand_id
1 'polypeptide(L)'
;MEVMPGLQRLIVVVQPPELLTKSGGYEKYMYENIQPLKEKFPNKFKLYSMKPDLDIHMHSKLVVIDDVYLADGSANWNRRSMTSDPELDANVVDDEHVKSPDGIMVGKLIRDFRVRKFQEMTGRSYETINAMKFLDAAELYDTAAAEESSLIQTFDVDKEWNYNLFGDTALEKVDPQDTCDDFSSSSS
;
A
#
# COMPACT_ATOMS: atom_id res chain seq x y z
N MET A 1 -16.95 12.54 -13.10
CA MET A 1 -15.56 12.70 -12.64
C MET A 1 -14.83 11.41 -13.00
N GLU A 2 -14.10 11.40 -14.11
CA GLU A 2 -13.21 10.28 -14.43
C GLU A 2 -12.11 10.28 -13.37
N VAL A 3 -12.19 9.36 -12.41
CA VAL A 3 -11.18 9.21 -11.38
C VAL A 3 -10.05 8.40 -12.03
N MET A 4 -8.85 8.97 -12.15
CA MET A 4 -7.61 8.33 -12.61
C MET A 4 -7.54 7.80 -14.07
N PRO A 5 -7.78 8.62 -15.11
CA PRO A 5 -7.60 8.17 -16.50
C PRO A 5 -6.15 7.74 -16.80
N GLY A 6 -5.15 8.39 -16.20
CA GLY A 6 -3.73 8.14 -16.44
C GLY A 6 -3.08 7.01 -15.62
N LEU A 7 -3.70 6.55 -14.53
CA LEU A 7 -3.10 5.51 -13.68
C LEU A 7 -3.05 4.18 -14.43
N GLN A 8 -1.86 3.58 -14.55
CA GLN A 8 -1.68 2.30 -15.23
C GLN A 8 -1.89 1.11 -14.28
N ARG A 9 -1.33 1.18 -13.06
CA ARG A 9 -1.40 0.14 -12.03
C ARG A 9 -1.24 0.75 -10.64
N LEU A 10 -1.94 0.21 -9.66
CA LEU A 10 -1.73 0.40 -8.22
C LEU A 10 -1.51 -0.97 -7.59
N ILE A 11 -0.31 -1.21 -7.09
CA ILE A 11 0.09 -2.44 -6.41
C ILE A 11 0.19 -2.11 -4.92
N VAL A 12 -0.54 -2.86 -4.10
CA VAL A 12 -0.49 -2.73 -2.66
C VAL A 12 -0.13 -4.07 -2.05
N VAL A 13 0.91 -4.09 -1.22
CA VAL A 13 1.24 -5.24 -0.38
C VAL A 13 0.91 -4.82 1.06
N VAL A 14 -0.04 -5.51 1.69
CA VAL A 14 -0.55 -5.17 3.03
C VAL A 14 -0.31 -6.26 4.05
N GLN A 15 -0.18 -5.87 5.32
CA GLN A 15 -0.23 -6.80 6.43
C GLN A 15 -1.70 -7.13 6.69
N PRO A 16 -2.14 -8.39 6.53
CA PRO A 16 -3.51 -8.77 6.85
C PRO A 16 -3.80 -8.52 8.34
N PRO A 17 -5.02 -8.07 8.70
CA PRO A 17 -5.39 -7.91 10.10
C PRO A 17 -5.25 -9.22 10.87
N GLU A 18 -4.55 -9.18 12.01
CA GLU A 18 -4.46 -10.29 12.96
C GLU A 18 -5.77 -10.46 13.76
N LEU A 19 -5.96 -11.60 14.42
CA LEU A 19 -7.20 -11.95 15.12
C LEU A 19 -7.74 -10.85 16.04
N LEU A 20 -6.86 -10.19 16.82
CA LEU A 20 -7.24 -9.10 17.73
C LEU A 20 -7.64 -7.82 17.01
N THR A 21 -7.08 -7.55 15.83
CA THR A 21 -7.46 -6.38 15.03
C THR A 21 -8.73 -6.67 14.21
N LYS A 22 -8.91 -7.89 13.73
CA LYS A 22 -10.18 -8.36 13.13
C LYS A 22 -11.35 -8.21 14.08
N SER A 23 -11.19 -8.59 15.35
CA SER A 23 -12.24 -8.42 16.36
C SER A 23 -12.56 -6.97 16.70
N GLY A 24 -11.65 -6.03 16.41
CA GLY A 24 -11.88 -4.59 16.48
C GLY A 24 -12.57 -3.99 15.24
N GLY A 25 -12.87 -4.81 14.21
CA GLY A 25 -13.51 -4.34 12.97
C GLY A 25 -12.53 -3.82 11.92
N TYR A 26 -11.21 -3.94 12.10
CA TYR A 26 -10.22 -3.43 11.13
C TYR A 26 -10.34 -4.06 9.74
N GLU A 27 -10.81 -5.31 9.66
CA GLU A 27 -11.06 -5.96 8.37
C GLU A 27 -12.22 -5.30 7.60
N LYS A 28 -13.28 -4.86 8.31
CA LYS A 28 -14.36 -4.06 7.73
C LYS A 28 -13.82 -2.74 7.18
N TYR A 29 -13.00 -2.01 7.94
CA TYR A 29 -12.47 -0.72 7.48
C TYR A 29 -11.50 -0.90 6.31
N MET A 30 -10.73 -1.99 6.29
CA MET A 30 -9.92 -2.35 5.13
C MET A 30 -10.81 -2.62 3.91
N TYR A 31 -11.89 -3.41 4.06
CA TYR A 31 -12.91 -3.63 3.01
C TYR A 31 -13.47 -2.29 2.49
N GLU A 32 -13.97 -1.42 3.37
CA GLU A 32 -14.57 -0.14 2.99
C GLU A 32 -13.58 0.79 2.26
N ASN A 33 -12.30 0.76 2.62
CA ASN A 33 -11.25 1.53 1.96
C ASN A 33 -10.90 1.02 0.57
N ILE A 34 -10.80 -0.31 0.37
CA ILE A 34 -10.31 -0.88 -0.89
C ILE A 34 -11.43 -1.12 -1.92
N GLN A 35 -12.67 -1.35 -1.48
CA GLN A 35 -13.75 -1.79 -2.36
C GLN A 35 -14.09 -0.81 -3.48
N PRO A 36 -14.16 0.51 -3.25
CA PRO A 36 -14.40 1.47 -4.33
C PRO A 36 -13.33 1.41 -5.44
N LEU A 37 -12.08 1.10 -5.08
CA LEU A 37 -10.98 0.92 -6.04
C LEU A 37 -11.08 -0.42 -6.75
N LYS A 38 -11.35 -1.50 -6.01
CA LYS A 38 -11.52 -2.87 -6.53
C LYS A 38 -12.65 -2.93 -7.56
N GLU A 39 -13.82 -2.39 -7.25
CA GLU A 39 -14.99 -2.40 -8.12
C GLU A 39 -14.79 -1.55 -9.38
N LYS A 40 -14.20 -0.37 -9.23
CA LYS A 40 -14.06 0.58 -10.34
C LYS A 40 -12.86 0.28 -11.25
N PHE A 41 -11.79 -0.32 -10.70
CA PHE A 41 -10.54 -0.56 -11.42
C PHE A 41 -9.95 -1.95 -11.16
N PRO A 42 -10.70 -3.05 -11.37
CA PRO A 42 -10.25 -4.41 -11.04
C PRO A 42 -8.98 -4.85 -11.81
N ASN A 43 -8.73 -4.24 -12.97
CA ASN A 43 -7.54 -4.54 -13.78
C ASN A 43 -6.32 -3.69 -13.40
N LYS A 44 -6.50 -2.60 -12.64
CA LYS A 44 -5.44 -1.67 -12.25
C LYS A 44 -5.08 -1.77 -10.77
N PHE A 45 -6.04 -2.08 -9.91
CA PHE A 45 -5.80 -2.26 -8.48
C PHE A 45 -5.50 -3.72 -8.18
N LYS A 46 -4.35 -3.98 -7.56
CA LYS A 46 -3.92 -5.31 -7.15
C LYS A 46 -3.45 -5.28 -5.70
N LEU A 47 -3.89 -6.27 -4.93
CA LEU A 47 -3.66 -6.38 -3.51
C LEU A 47 -2.99 -7.72 -3.20
N TYR A 48 -1.94 -7.67 -2.39
CA TYR A 48 -1.12 -8.82 -2.01
C TYR A 48 -0.83 -8.79 -0.51
N SER A 49 -0.46 -9.94 0.05
CA SER A 49 0.10 -10.04 1.40
C SER A 49 1.35 -10.91 1.38
N MET A 50 2.11 -10.90 2.46
CA MET A 50 3.09 -11.97 2.70
C MET A 50 2.37 -13.30 2.84
N LYS A 51 3.04 -14.39 2.47
CA LYS A 51 2.54 -15.73 2.74
C LYS A 51 2.60 -16.02 4.24
N PRO A 52 1.51 -16.53 4.86
CA PRO A 52 1.46 -16.71 6.32
C PRO A 52 2.50 -17.68 6.88
N ASP A 53 2.90 -18.69 6.12
CA ASP A 53 3.86 -19.72 6.53
C ASP A 53 5.31 -19.23 6.61
N LEU A 54 5.62 -18.06 6.04
CA LEU A 54 6.95 -17.45 6.07
C LEU A 54 7.20 -16.64 7.35
N ASP A 55 6.18 -16.35 8.16
CA ASP A 55 6.26 -15.55 9.39
C ASP A 55 6.92 -14.16 9.18
N ILE A 56 6.63 -13.55 8.02
CA ILE A 56 7.12 -12.22 7.67
C ILE A 56 6.03 -11.20 7.98
N HIS A 57 6.29 -10.34 8.96
CA HIS A 57 5.42 -9.22 9.30
C HIS A 57 5.79 -7.96 8.51
N MET A 58 4.85 -7.41 7.76
CA MET A 58 5.08 -6.23 6.95
C MET A 58 4.78 -4.94 7.72
N HIS A 59 5.83 -4.39 8.32
CA HIS A 59 5.76 -3.16 9.09
C HIS A 59 6.14 -1.90 8.30
N SER A 60 6.48 -2.01 7.02
CA SER A 60 6.87 -0.85 6.20
C SER A 60 5.68 0.07 5.92
N LYS A 61 5.94 1.39 5.88
CA LYS A 61 4.97 2.39 5.44
C LYS A 61 5.65 3.27 4.40
N LEU A 62 5.52 2.84 3.15
CA LEU A 62 6.20 3.49 2.03
C LEU A 62 5.30 3.54 0.80
N VAL A 63 5.56 4.50 -0.06
CA VAL A 63 4.94 4.61 -1.38
C VAL A 63 5.97 5.03 -2.42
N VAL A 64 5.98 4.32 -3.55
CA VAL A 64 6.74 4.70 -4.74
C VAL A 64 5.75 5.10 -5.82
N ILE A 65 5.98 6.26 -6.45
CA ILE A 65 5.14 6.78 -7.53
C ILE A 65 6.02 7.00 -8.76
N ASP A 66 5.66 6.37 -9.87
CA ASP A 66 6.23 6.51 -11.22
C ASP A 66 7.78 6.42 -11.32
N ASP A 67 8.44 5.75 -10.37
CA ASP A 67 9.90 5.76 -10.20
C ASP A 67 10.49 7.20 -10.04
N VAL A 68 9.69 8.20 -9.64
CA VAL A 68 10.12 9.62 -9.47
C VAL A 68 9.96 10.16 -8.05
N TYR A 69 9.13 9.50 -7.24
CA TYR A 69 8.88 9.91 -5.86
C TYR A 69 8.84 8.67 -4.96
N LEU A 70 9.54 8.76 -3.83
CA LEU A 70 9.47 7.78 -2.75
C LEU A 70 9.15 8.53 -1.45
N ALA A 71 8.10 8.10 -0.75
CA ALA A 71 7.93 8.45 0.65
C ALA A 71 8.13 7.20 1.50
N ASP A 72 8.88 7.34 2.58
CA ASP A 72 9.13 6.29 3.57
C ASP A 72 9.15 6.92 4.96
N GLY A 73 8.49 6.28 5.92
CA GLY A 73 8.33 6.85 7.24
C GLY A 73 7.53 6.01 8.21
N SER A 74 6.98 6.68 9.23
CA SER A 74 6.23 6.03 10.31
C SER A 74 4.72 6.00 10.05
N ALA A 75 4.20 6.89 9.19
CA ALA A 75 2.77 7.05 8.99
C ALA A 75 2.12 5.84 8.31
N ASN A 76 1.29 5.11 9.04
CA ASN A 76 0.44 4.07 8.46
C ASN A 76 -0.62 4.70 7.54
N TRP A 77 -1.09 3.93 6.56
CA TRP A 77 -2.21 4.33 5.71
C TRP A 77 -3.54 4.04 6.41
N ASN A 78 -3.77 4.74 7.52
CA ASN A 78 -5.01 4.71 8.29
C ASN A 78 -5.32 6.13 8.79
N ARG A 79 -6.50 6.29 9.38
CA ARG A 79 -6.95 7.58 9.90
C ARG A 79 -5.96 8.13 10.94
N ARG A 80 -5.63 7.31 11.95
CA ARG A 80 -4.79 7.68 13.09
C ARG A 80 -3.47 8.33 12.69
N SER A 81 -2.68 7.69 11.84
CA SER A 81 -1.40 8.22 11.36
C SER A 81 -1.56 9.43 10.42
N MET A 82 -2.69 9.57 9.74
CA MET A 82 -2.94 10.66 8.81
C MET A 82 -3.58 11.89 9.46
N THR A 83 -4.05 11.81 10.71
CA THR A 83 -4.74 12.92 11.37
C THR A 83 -4.28 13.24 12.79
N SER A 84 -3.83 12.23 13.56
CA SER A 84 -3.76 12.33 15.02
C SER A 84 -2.39 12.04 15.59
N ASP A 85 -1.83 10.88 15.25
CA ASP A 85 -0.54 10.46 15.77
C ASP A 85 0.56 11.38 15.20
N PRO A 86 1.55 11.79 16.02
CA PRO A 86 2.71 12.50 15.50
C PRO A 86 3.57 11.53 14.68
N GLU A 87 3.59 11.74 13.36
CA GLU A 87 4.36 10.94 12.41
C GLU A 87 5.54 11.71 11.81
N LEU A 88 6.52 10.98 11.26
CA LEU A 88 7.62 11.56 10.51
C LEU A 88 7.92 10.72 9.27
N ASP A 89 7.88 11.39 8.11
CA ASP A 89 8.17 10.78 6.82
C ASP A 89 9.29 11.53 6.09
N ALA A 90 10.11 10.79 5.35
CA ALA A 90 11.09 11.33 4.42
C ALA A 90 10.55 11.19 3.00
N ASN A 91 10.54 12.32 2.28
CA ASN A 91 10.16 12.36 0.86
C ASN A 91 11.42 12.52 0.01
N VAL A 92 11.63 11.57 -0.90
CA VAL A 92 12.82 11.45 -1.73
C VAL A 92 12.44 11.71 -3.18
N VAL A 93 13.20 12.61 -3.80
CA VAL A 93 13.19 12.91 -5.23
C VAL A 93 14.64 12.93 -5.72
N ASP A 94 14.89 12.36 -6.90
CA ASP A 94 16.24 12.22 -7.41
C ASP A 94 16.67 13.42 -8.26
N ASP A 95 17.95 13.78 -8.17
CA ASP A 95 18.64 14.66 -9.11
C ASP A 95 19.25 13.86 -10.29
N GLU A 96 19.73 12.65 -10.03
CA GLU A 96 20.20 11.70 -11.04
C GLU A 96 19.05 10.93 -11.69
N HIS A 97 19.01 10.95 -13.02
CA HIS A 97 17.95 10.32 -13.80
C HIS A 97 18.49 9.23 -14.74
N VAL A 98 17.65 8.23 -15.02
CA VAL A 98 17.92 7.16 -15.99
C VAL A 98 16.70 6.94 -16.88
N LYS A 99 16.93 6.40 -18.09
CA LYS A 99 15.85 6.02 -18.99
C LYS A 99 15.34 4.62 -18.63
N SER A 100 14.06 4.50 -18.31
CA SER A 100 13.41 3.21 -18.05
C SER A 100 13.25 2.39 -19.35
N PRO A 101 12.96 1.08 -19.26
CA PRO A 101 12.59 0.25 -20.41
C PRO A 101 11.34 0.73 -21.15
N ASP A 102 10.47 1.50 -20.49
CA ASP A 102 9.34 2.20 -21.11
C ASP A 102 9.78 3.43 -21.92
N GLY A 103 11.05 3.80 -21.87
CA GLY A 103 11.63 4.92 -22.60
C GLY A 103 11.42 6.27 -21.92
N ILE A 104 10.98 6.29 -20.66
CA ILE A 104 10.69 7.49 -19.87
C ILE A 104 11.87 7.79 -18.94
N MET A 105 12.19 9.06 -18.72
CA MET A 105 13.20 9.45 -17.72
C MET A 105 12.61 9.38 -16.31
N VAL A 106 13.28 8.67 -15.42
CA VAL A 106 12.86 8.44 -14.03
C VAL A 106 14.03 8.64 -13.08
N GLY A 107 13.76 8.72 -11.77
CA GLY A 107 14.80 8.80 -10.74
C GLY A 107 15.62 7.52 -10.66
N LYS A 108 16.94 7.65 -10.63
CA LYS A 108 17.86 6.50 -10.61
C LYS A 108 17.77 5.68 -9.33
N LEU A 109 17.78 6.33 -8.17
CA LEU A 109 17.72 5.68 -6.86
C LEU A 109 16.32 5.14 -6.59
N ILE A 110 15.28 5.91 -6.92
CA ILE A 110 13.89 5.48 -6.71
C ILE A 110 13.56 4.27 -7.60
N ARG A 111 14.00 4.29 -8.86
CA ARG A 111 13.90 3.12 -9.74
C ARG A 111 14.62 1.91 -9.16
N ASP A 112 15.86 2.06 -8.72
CA ASP A 112 16.65 0.96 -8.14
C ASP A 112 15.95 0.36 -6.91
N PHE A 113 15.43 1.22 -6.03
CA PHE A 113 14.66 0.84 -4.86
C PHE A 113 13.46 -0.04 -5.25
N ARG A 114 12.65 0.41 -6.22
CA ARG A 114 11.48 -0.35 -6.69
C ARG A 114 11.87 -1.67 -7.36
N VAL A 115 12.96 -1.73 -8.15
CA VAL A 115 13.48 -3.00 -8.71
C VAL A 115 13.85 -3.98 -7.60
N ARG A 116 14.59 -3.53 -6.58
CA ARG A 116 15.01 -4.38 -5.45
C ARG A 116 13.83 -4.89 -4.64
N LYS A 117 12.80 -4.06 -4.43
CA LYS A 117 11.57 -4.49 -3.76
C LYS A 117 10.82 -5.54 -4.57
N PHE A 118 10.76 -5.38 -5.89
CA PHE A 118 10.16 -6.40 -6.75
C PHE A 118 10.99 -7.70 -6.70
N GLN A 119 12.32 -7.61 -6.65
CA GLN A 119 13.21 -8.77 -6.51
C GLN A 119 12.96 -9.50 -5.20
N GLU A 120 12.88 -8.76 -4.08
CA GLU A 120 12.58 -9.29 -2.76
C GLU A 120 11.24 -10.04 -2.77
N MET A 121 10.18 -9.42 -3.26
CA MET A 121 8.83 -9.99 -3.23
C MET A 121 8.66 -11.19 -4.17
N THR A 122 9.25 -11.14 -5.37
CA THR A 122 9.01 -12.12 -6.44
C THR A 122 10.08 -13.20 -6.55
N GLY A 123 11.23 -13.04 -5.90
CA GLY A 123 12.39 -13.92 -6.01
C GLY A 123 13.10 -13.87 -7.37
N ARG A 124 12.68 -12.99 -8.30
CA ARG A 124 13.36 -12.82 -9.61
C ARG A 124 14.63 -12.01 -9.47
N SER A 125 15.59 -12.23 -10.36
CA SER A 125 16.85 -11.48 -10.32
C SER A 125 16.63 -10.00 -10.61
N TYR A 126 17.51 -9.16 -10.05
CA TYR A 126 17.52 -7.72 -10.30
C TYR A 126 17.54 -7.42 -11.80
N GLU A 127 18.42 -8.09 -12.55
CA GLU A 127 18.61 -7.87 -13.99
C GLU A 127 17.34 -8.19 -14.78
N THR A 128 16.65 -9.26 -14.38
CA THR A 128 15.38 -9.68 -14.99
C THR A 128 14.32 -8.59 -14.81
N ILE A 129 14.14 -8.09 -13.58
CA ILE A 129 13.13 -7.06 -13.29
C ILE A 129 13.53 -5.71 -13.89
N ASN A 130 14.81 -5.35 -13.84
CA ASN A 130 15.28 -4.05 -14.33
C ASN A 130 15.13 -3.92 -15.85
N ALA A 131 15.13 -5.03 -16.59
CA ALA A 131 14.91 -5.07 -18.03
C ALA A 131 13.42 -4.99 -18.43
N MET A 132 12.48 -5.22 -17.51
CA MET A 132 11.05 -5.22 -17.78
C MET A 132 10.49 -3.80 -17.89
N LYS A 133 9.49 -3.64 -18.76
CA LYS A 133 8.57 -2.49 -18.69
C LYS A 133 7.77 -2.56 -17.39
N PHE A 134 7.29 -1.42 -16.92
CA PHE A 134 6.57 -1.36 -15.65
C PHE A 134 5.36 -2.30 -15.60
N LEU A 135 4.54 -2.33 -16.66
CA LEU A 135 3.36 -3.19 -16.69
C LEU A 135 3.72 -4.69 -16.68
N ASP A 136 4.78 -5.09 -17.39
CA ASP A 136 5.26 -6.48 -17.38
C ASP A 136 5.76 -6.87 -15.98
N ALA A 137 6.50 -5.97 -15.32
CA ALA A 137 6.97 -6.17 -13.95
C ALA A 137 5.80 -6.19 -12.94
N ALA A 138 4.72 -5.45 -13.19
CA ALA A 138 3.52 -5.47 -12.38
C ALA A 138 2.72 -6.77 -12.56
N GLU A 139 2.65 -7.32 -13.76
CA GLU A 139 2.01 -8.63 -14.04
C GLU A 139 2.82 -9.79 -13.47
N LEU A 140 4.14 -9.64 -13.35
CA LEU A 140 4.98 -10.60 -12.66
C LEU A 140 4.54 -10.82 -11.21
N TYR A 141 3.97 -9.82 -10.51
CA TYR A 141 3.44 -10.02 -9.15
C TYR A 141 2.30 -11.04 -9.12
N ASP A 142 1.39 -11.01 -10.09
CA ASP A 142 0.29 -12.00 -10.18
C ASP A 142 0.84 -13.41 -10.38
N THR A 143 1.88 -13.54 -11.20
CA THR A 143 2.54 -14.83 -11.46
C THR A 143 3.31 -15.32 -10.23
N ALA A 144 4.16 -14.47 -9.66
CA ALA A 144 4.97 -14.79 -8.48
C ALA A 144 4.09 -15.13 -7.27
N ALA A 145 2.96 -14.44 -7.09
CA ALA A 145 2.04 -14.70 -5.98
C ALA A 145 1.43 -16.11 -6.00
N ALA A 146 1.44 -16.81 -7.14
CA ALA A 146 0.99 -18.20 -7.27
C ALA A 146 2.13 -19.23 -7.11
N GLU A 147 3.38 -18.79 -7.07
CA GLU A 147 4.56 -19.66 -7.00
C GLU A 147 5.03 -19.83 -5.56
N GLU A 148 5.42 -21.04 -5.15
CA GLU A 148 5.93 -21.29 -3.78
C GLU A 148 7.20 -20.48 -3.45
N SER A 149 8.04 -20.18 -4.45
CA SER A 149 9.34 -19.51 -4.28
C SER A 149 9.29 -18.00 -3.98
N SER A 150 8.12 -17.36 -4.09
CA SER A 150 7.96 -15.93 -3.79
C SER A 150 7.62 -15.68 -2.31
N LEU A 151 7.72 -14.42 -1.87
CA LEU A 151 7.31 -14.04 -0.52
C LEU A 151 5.82 -13.70 -0.40
N ILE A 152 5.18 -13.40 -1.52
CA ILE A 152 3.84 -12.82 -1.58
C ILE A 152 2.78 -13.83 -2.04
N GLN A 153 1.53 -13.56 -1.69
CA GLN A 153 0.35 -14.20 -2.24
C GLN A 153 -0.69 -13.14 -2.61
N THR A 154 -1.65 -13.49 -3.47
CA THR A 154 -2.80 -12.62 -3.71
C THR A 154 -3.58 -12.47 -2.42
N PHE A 155 -4.05 -11.26 -2.14
CA PHE A 155 -4.84 -10.96 -0.96
C PHE A 155 -6.12 -10.25 -1.37
N ASP A 156 -7.21 -10.62 -0.72
CA ASP A 156 -8.51 -10.03 -0.97
C ASP A 156 -9.28 -9.93 0.35
N VAL A 157 -10.16 -8.93 0.41
CA VAL A 157 -11.08 -8.74 1.52
C VAL A 157 -12.47 -8.57 0.92
N ASP A 158 -13.31 -9.58 1.16
CA ASP A 158 -14.69 -9.60 0.70
C ASP A 158 -15.64 -9.16 1.80
N LYS A 159 -16.89 -8.89 1.39
CA LYS A 159 -17.93 -8.48 2.34
C LYS A 159 -18.29 -9.65 3.23
N GLU A 160 -18.08 -9.49 4.53
CA GLU A 160 -18.58 -10.46 5.50
C GLU A 160 -19.86 -9.97 6.19
N TRP A 161 -20.73 -10.91 6.57
CA TRP A 161 -22.01 -10.60 7.21
C TRP A 161 -21.83 -9.94 8.59
N ASN A 162 -20.77 -10.33 9.31
CA ASN A 162 -20.38 -9.83 10.63
C ASN A 162 -19.95 -8.36 10.60
N TYR A 163 -19.62 -7.80 9.42
CA TYR A 163 -19.27 -6.38 9.30
C TYR A 163 -20.42 -5.46 9.72
N ASN A 164 -21.67 -5.91 9.57
CA ASN A 164 -22.85 -5.17 10.02
C ASN A 164 -22.95 -5.08 11.56
N LEU A 165 -22.15 -5.86 12.31
CA LEU A 165 -22.11 -5.80 13.77
C LEU A 165 -21.22 -4.68 14.30
N PHE A 166 -20.33 -4.13 13.45
CA PHE A 166 -19.46 -3.00 13.80
C PHE A 166 -20.15 -1.70 13.40
N GLY A 167 -20.89 -1.09 14.33
CA GLY A 167 -21.45 0.26 14.18
C GLY A 167 -20.46 1.37 14.55
N ASP A 168 -20.86 2.62 14.35
CA ASP A 168 -20.01 3.81 14.55
C ASP A 168 -19.40 3.90 15.96
N THR A 169 -20.13 3.44 16.99
CA THR A 169 -19.63 3.40 18.37
C THR A 169 -18.43 2.45 18.56
N ALA A 170 -18.31 1.39 17.74
CA ALA A 170 -17.14 0.52 17.77
C ALA A 170 -15.95 1.22 17.12
N LEU A 171 -16.16 1.91 16.00
CA LEU A 171 -15.14 2.69 15.31
C LEU A 171 -14.56 3.78 16.22
N GLU A 172 -15.40 4.57 16.88
CA GLU A 172 -14.95 5.62 17.81
C GLU A 172 -14.08 5.11 18.95
N LYS A 173 -14.25 3.85 19.38
CA LYS A 173 -13.44 3.26 20.45
C LYS A 173 -12.09 2.74 19.98
N VAL A 174 -12.00 2.28 18.74
CA VAL A 174 -10.79 1.61 18.21
C VAL A 174 -9.94 2.52 17.33
N ASP A 175 -10.55 3.55 16.72
CA ASP A 175 -9.93 4.53 15.82
C ASP A 175 -10.73 5.87 15.87
N PRO A 176 -10.72 6.57 17.02
CA PRO A 176 -11.46 7.82 17.21
C PRO A 176 -11.05 8.90 16.21
N GLN A 177 -11.99 9.81 15.86
CA GLN A 177 -11.60 11.08 15.25
C GLN A 177 -11.07 11.99 16.35
N ASP A 178 -9.79 12.28 16.35
CA ASP A 178 -9.33 13.41 17.15
C ASP A 178 -9.68 14.69 16.40
N THR A 179 -10.59 15.49 16.98
CA THR A 179 -10.85 16.87 16.58
C THR A 179 -10.36 17.79 17.68
N CYS A 180 -9.65 18.86 17.32
CA CYS A 180 -9.32 19.91 18.28
C CYS A 180 -10.56 20.80 18.48
N ASP A 181 -11.37 20.52 19.50
CA ASP A 181 -12.59 21.29 19.78
C ASP A 181 -12.34 22.59 20.58
N ASP A 182 -11.11 22.83 21.05
CA ASP A 182 -10.75 23.97 21.89
C ASP A 182 -9.55 24.77 21.34
N PHE A 183 -9.82 25.67 20.40
CA PHE A 183 -9.07 26.93 20.34
C PHE A 183 -9.86 27.99 21.09
N SER A 184 -9.97 27.84 22.42
CA SER A 184 -10.24 29.01 23.24
C SER A 184 -9.03 29.92 23.10
N SER A 185 -9.22 31.04 22.40
CA SER A 185 -8.23 32.10 22.25
C SER A 185 -7.93 32.68 23.63
N SER A 186 -7.03 32.05 24.37
CA SER A 186 -6.32 32.71 25.47
C SER A 186 -5.22 33.55 24.85
N SER A 187 -5.63 34.69 24.31
CA SER A 187 -4.73 35.83 24.17
C SER A 187 -4.14 36.14 25.55
N SER A 188 -2.83 35.96 25.69
CA SER A 188 -2.01 36.50 26.78
C SER A 188 -0.77 37.13 26.16
#